data_AF-A0A535VW57-F1
#
_entry.id   AF-A0A535VW57-F1
#
_cell.length_a   1.000
_cell.length_b   1.000
_cell.length_c   1.000
_cell.angle_alpha   90.00
_cell.angle_beta   90.00
_cell.angle_gamma   90.00
#
_symmetry.space_group_name_H-M   'P 1'
#
loop_
_entity.id
_entity.type
_entity.pdbx_description
1 polymer ?
#
loop_
_entity_poly.entity_id
_entity_poly.type
_entity_poly.pdbx_seq_one_letter_code
_entity_poly.pdbx_strand_id
1 'polypeptide(L)'
;MRVVAQRAAAGSVRWEEGGEQRSATIGRGLVLLVGAGPDDDEAVMRRMADKLIDLRVFADDAGRMNLSLADVHGSALIVSQFTLFADMSRGRRPSLLGAGDPKRAEALYEVFVRSFRERGIRV
;
A
#
# COMPACT_ATOMS: atom_id res chain seq x y z
N MET A 1 -7.49 -9.27 0.93
CA MET A 1 -6.26 -8.47 0.96
C MET A 1 -6.21 -7.69 2.26
N ARG A 2 -5.01 -7.31 2.71
CA ARG A 2 -4.83 -6.45 3.89
C ARG A 2 -3.99 -5.25 3.50
N VAL A 3 -4.39 -4.07 3.96
CA VAL A 3 -3.62 -2.84 3.78
C VAL A 3 -3.57 -2.09 5.09
N VAL A 4 -2.38 -1.64 5.48
CA VAL A 4 -2.22 -0.60 6.49
C VAL A 4 -1.91 0.69 5.74
N ALA A 5 -2.85 1.64 5.81
CA ALA A 5 -2.72 2.94 5.17
C ALA A 5 -2.37 4.02 6.19
N GLN A 6 -1.25 4.70 5.99
CA GLN A 6 -0.79 5.77 6.85
C GLN A 6 -0.78 7.07 6.06
N ARG A 7 -1.56 8.06 6.51
CA ARG A 7 -1.43 9.43 6.00
C ARG A 7 -0.11 10.01 6.47
N ALA A 8 0.74 10.42 5.53
CA ALA A 8 2.08 10.88 5.82
C ALA A 8 2.36 12.26 5.19
N ALA A 9 3.18 13.05 5.88
CA ALA A 9 3.74 14.28 5.32
C ALA A 9 4.84 13.98 4.29
N ALA A 10 5.55 12.87 4.49
CA ALA A 10 6.54 12.30 3.58
C ALA A 10 6.76 10.82 3.95
N GLY A 11 7.31 10.03 3.02
CA GLY A 11 7.67 8.63 3.26
C GLY A 11 8.82 8.20 2.35
N SER A 12 9.64 7.25 2.79
CA SER A 12 10.75 6.73 1.99
C SER A 12 11.03 5.27 2.30
N VAL A 13 11.47 4.51 1.29
CA VAL A 13 12.06 3.18 1.45
C VAL A 13 13.46 3.18 0.83
N ARG A 14 14.38 2.45 1.45
CA ARG A 14 15.76 2.26 0.99
C ARG A 14 16.08 0.78 1.02
N TRP A 15 16.74 0.28 -0.03
CA TRP A 15 17.16 -1.11 -0.13
C TRP A 15 18.46 -1.20 -0.93
N GLU A 16 19.16 -2.33 -0.80
CA GLU A 16 20.34 -2.65 -1.59
C GLU A 16 19.98 -3.63 -2.69
N GLU A 17 20.49 -3.41 -3.89
CA GLU A 17 20.31 -4.28 -5.04
C GLU A 17 21.58 -4.29 -5.88
N GLY A 18 22.19 -5.47 -6.06
CA GLY A 18 23.46 -5.59 -6.79
C GLY A 18 24.63 -4.83 -6.15
N GLY A 19 24.59 -4.56 -4.84
CA GLY A 19 25.59 -3.75 -4.14
C GLY A 19 25.39 -2.23 -4.25
N GLU A 20 24.34 -1.78 -4.94
CA GLU A 20 23.97 -0.36 -5.03
C GLU A 20 22.82 -0.02 -4.08
N GLN A 21 22.91 1.13 -3.41
CA GLN A 21 21.82 1.67 -2.61
C GLN A 21 20.75 2.27 -3.52
N ARG A 22 19.54 1.71 -3.45
CA ARG A 22 18.33 2.24 -4.09
C ARG A 22 17.45 2.96 -3.06
N SER A 23 16.63 3.88 -3.53
CA SER A 23 15.61 4.53 -2.70
C SER A 23 14.41 5.00 -3.51
N ALA A 24 13.25 5.02 -2.86
CA ALA A 24 12.04 5.70 -3.35
C ALA A 24 11.52 6.63 -2.25
N THR A 25 10.98 7.79 -2.64
CA THR A 25 10.50 8.81 -1.69
C THR A 25 9.27 9.52 -2.24
N ILE A 26 8.35 9.83 -1.35
CA ILE A 26 7.16 10.64 -1.61
C ILE A 26 7.11 11.85 -0.66
N GLY A 27 6.42 12.91 -1.11
CA GLY A 27 5.99 14.00 -0.24
C GLY A 27 4.66 13.69 0.44
N ARG A 28 3.77 14.69 0.54
CA ARG A 28 2.41 14.55 1.10
C ARG A 28 1.67 13.41 0.39
N GLY A 29 1.12 12.49 1.17
CA GLY A 29 0.51 11.31 0.58
C GLY A 29 0.15 10.19 1.53
N LEU A 30 0.13 8.98 0.99
CA LEU A 30 -0.09 7.74 1.74
C LEU A 30 1.15 6.85 1.69
N VAL A 31 1.55 6.30 2.84
CA VAL A 31 2.41 5.12 2.91
C VAL A 31 1.50 3.91 3.10
N LEU A 32 1.58 2.95 2.17
CA LEU A 32 0.71 1.79 2.09
C LEU A 32 1.53 0.51 2.26
N LEU A 33 1.32 -0.19 3.36
CA LEU A 33 1.81 -1.56 3.51
C LEU A 33 0.74 -2.50 2.97
N VAL A 34 1.06 -3.29 1.95
CA VAL A 34 0.07 -4.07 1.18
C VAL A 34 0.40 -5.55 1.24
N GLY A 35 -0.58 -6.36 1.65
CA GLY A 35 -0.52 -7.82 1.58
C GLY A 35 -1.66 -8.39 0.76
N ALA A 36 -1.33 -9.32 -0.14
CA ALA A 36 -2.29 -10.19 -0.82
C ALA A 36 -2.38 -11.55 -0.11
N GLY A 37 -3.61 -12.01 0.09
CA GLY A 37 -3.96 -13.31 0.67
C GLY A 37 -4.29 -14.36 -0.41
N PRO A 38 -4.55 -15.61 0.00
CA PRO A 38 -4.79 -16.72 -0.93
C PRO A 38 -6.09 -16.59 -1.74
N ASP A 39 -7.09 -15.87 -1.24
CA ASP A 39 -8.40 -15.75 -1.89
C ASP A 39 -8.56 -14.43 -2.67
N ASP A 40 -7.49 -13.64 -2.79
CA ASP A 40 -7.55 -12.35 -3.48
C ASP A 40 -7.42 -12.48 -5.00
N ASP A 41 -8.09 -11.60 -5.72
CA ASP A 41 -8.05 -11.49 -7.17
C ASP A 41 -7.82 -10.04 -7.63
N GLU A 42 -7.65 -9.85 -8.94
CA GLU A 42 -7.43 -8.51 -9.50
C GLU A 42 -8.58 -7.54 -9.19
N ALA A 43 -9.82 -8.01 -9.14
CA ALA A 43 -10.98 -7.17 -8.86
C ALA A 43 -10.95 -6.63 -7.43
N VAL A 44 -10.52 -7.43 -6.47
CA VAL A 44 -10.29 -7.03 -5.08
C VAL A 44 -9.16 -5.99 -5.01
N MET A 45 -8.04 -6.22 -5.69
CA MET A 45 -6.92 -5.27 -5.70
C MET A 45 -7.32 -3.90 -6.27
N ARG A 46 -7.98 -3.88 -7.43
CA ARG A 46 -8.46 -2.63 -8.08
C ARG A 46 -9.43 -1.88 -7.18
N ARG A 47 -10.43 -2.57 -6.63
CA ARG A 47 -11.44 -1.97 -5.74
C ARG A 47 -10.82 -1.34 -4.50
N MET A 48 -9.83 -1.99 -3.89
CA MET A 48 -9.15 -1.42 -2.72
C MET A 48 -8.27 -0.23 -3.09
N ALA A 49 -7.60 -0.28 -4.25
CA ALA A 49 -6.84 0.86 -4.75
C ALA A 49 -7.74 2.08 -4.93
N ASP A 50 -8.86 1.95 -5.64
CA ASP A 50 -9.85 3.03 -5.82
C ASP A 50 -10.33 3.56 -4.46
N LYS A 51 -10.71 2.65 -3.55
CA LYS A 51 -11.14 3.05 -2.20
C LYS A 51 -10.09 3.89 -1.47
N LEU A 52 -8.81 3.54 -1.58
CA LEU A 52 -7.72 4.26 -0.90
C LEU A 52 -7.38 5.59 -1.57
N ILE A 53 -7.45 5.66 -2.89
CA ILE A 53 -7.25 6.89 -3.66
C ILE A 53 -8.33 7.91 -3.29
N ASP A 54 -9.58 7.46 -3.18
CA ASP A 54 -10.75 8.29 -2.88
C ASP A 54 -11.01 8.47 -1.38
N LEU A 55 -10.19 7.86 -0.51
CA LEU A 55 -10.37 7.90 0.94
C LEU A 55 -10.14 9.32 1.49
N ARG A 56 -11.17 9.91 2.09
CA ARG A 56 -11.14 11.28 2.63
C ARG A 56 -10.45 11.37 3.99
N VAL A 57 -9.12 11.35 3.97
CA VAL A 57 -8.28 11.40 5.19
C VAL A 57 -7.35 12.62 5.24
N PHE A 58 -7.41 13.50 4.25
CA PHE A 58 -6.64 14.74 4.24
C PHE A 58 -7.51 15.93 4.64
N ALA A 59 -6.89 16.86 5.36
CA ALA A 59 -7.55 18.08 5.83
C ALA A 59 -7.83 19.04 4.66
N ASP A 60 -9.03 19.64 4.67
CA ASP A 60 -9.40 20.82 3.90
C ASP A 60 -8.90 22.12 4.58
N ASP A 61 -9.22 23.28 3.99
CA ASP A 61 -8.83 24.59 4.50
C ASP A 61 -9.42 24.91 5.89
N ALA A 62 -10.48 24.21 6.30
CA ALA A 62 -11.08 24.31 7.63
C ALA A 62 -10.50 23.28 8.62
N GLY A 63 -9.46 22.53 8.23
CA GLY A 63 -8.82 21.50 9.05
C GLY A 63 -9.60 20.19 9.17
N ARG A 64 -10.69 20.02 8.40
CA ARG A 64 -11.56 18.84 8.46
C ARG A 64 -11.13 17.79 7.44
N MET A 65 -11.20 16.52 7.81
CA MET A 65 -10.74 15.40 6.97
C MET A 65 -11.74 15.11 5.84
N ASN A 66 -11.70 15.92 4.78
CA ASN A 66 -12.67 15.90 3.69
C ASN A 66 -12.05 15.62 2.31
N LEU A 67 -10.73 15.71 2.19
CA LEU A 67 -10.02 15.57 0.93
C LEU A 67 -9.43 14.17 0.79
N SER A 68 -9.48 13.64 -0.42
CA SER A 68 -8.87 12.38 -0.82
C SER A 68 -7.41 12.54 -1.21
N LEU A 69 -6.72 11.43 -1.54
CA LEU A 69 -5.36 11.49 -2.07
C LEU A 69 -5.31 12.23 -3.42
N ALA A 70 -6.33 12.00 -4.25
CA ALA A 70 -6.47 12.66 -5.55
C ALA A 70 -6.71 14.17 -5.40
N ASP A 71 -7.60 14.58 -4.48
CA ASP A 71 -7.93 16.00 -4.25
C ASP A 71 -6.71 16.82 -3.80
N VAL A 72 -5.80 16.20 -3.05
CA VAL A 72 -4.59 16.88 -2.56
C VAL A 72 -3.39 16.73 -3.48
N HIS A 73 -3.58 16.12 -4.66
CA HIS A 73 -2.52 15.80 -5.62
C HIS A 73 -1.32 15.10 -4.95
N GLY A 74 -1.62 14.21 -4.00
CA GLY A 74 -0.61 13.51 -3.21
C GLY A 74 0.01 12.33 -3.97
N SER A 75 1.02 11.72 -3.37
CA SER A 75 1.68 10.51 -3.89
C SER A 75 1.44 9.30 -2.99
N ALA A 76 1.68 8.09 -3.48
CA ALA A 76 1.56 6.86 -2.71
C ALA A 76 2.90 6.13 -2.67
N LEU A 77 3.42 5.80 -1.48
CA LEU A 77 4.54 4.88 -1.33
C LEU A 77 3.97 3.53 -0.98
N ILE A 78 4.01 2.61 -1.94
CA ILE A 78 3.41 1.28 -1.81
C ILE A 78 4.52 0.27 -1.54
N VAL A 79 4.37 -0.50 -0.47
CA VAL A 79 5.38 -1.47 0.00
C VAL A 79 4.71 -2.81 0.23
N SER A 80 5.23 -3.86 -0.41
CA SER A 80 4.78 -5.24 -0.18
C SER A 80 5.05 -5.68 1.27
N GLN A 81 4.04 -6.19 1.96
CA GLN A 81 4.07 -6.53 3.39
C GLN A 81 3.24 -7.79 3.70
N PHE A 82 3.80 -8.97 3.42
CA PHE A 82 3.13 -10.26 3.68
C PHE A 82 2.86 -10.52 5.17
N THR A 83 3.63 -9.90 6.07
CA THR A 83 3.46 -10.07 7.53
C THR A 83 2.14 -9.50 8.06
N LEU A 84 1.39 -8.74 7.25
CA LEU A 84 0.03 -8.36 7.59
C LEU A 84 -0.90 -9.58 7.79
N PHE A 85 -0.54 -10.75 7.27
CA PHE A 85 -1.24 -12.02 7.49
C PHE A 85 -0.66 -12.88 8.62
N ALA A 86 0.27 -12.34 9.41
CA ALA A 86 0.84 -13.06 10.55
C ALA A 86 -0.24 -13.42 11.58
N ASP A 87 -0.34 -14.70 11.91
CA ASP A 87 -1.03 -15.17 13.11
C ASP A 87 -0.03 -15.23 14.27
N MET A 88 -0.30 -14.42 15.29
CA MET A 88 0.50 -14.26 16.51
C MET A 88 -0.22 -14.79 17.76
N SER A 89 -1.29 -15.57 17.59
CA SER A 89 -2.10 -16.09 18.69
C SER A 89 -1.38 -17.09 19.60
N ARG A 90 -0.29 -17.71 19.13
CA ARG A 90 0.48 -18.74 19.86
C ARG A 90 1.98 -18.48 19.83
N GLY A 91 2.62 -18.52 21.00
CA GLY A 91 4.08 -18.47 21.14
C GLY A 91 4.69 -17.12 20.72
N ARG A 92 5.95 -17.14 20.26
CA ARG A 92 6.72 -15.94 19.86
C ARG A 92 7.09 -15.90 18.37
N ARG A 93 6.80 -16.97 17.62
CA ARG A 93 7.06 -17.05 16.17
C ARG A 93 5.73 -16.97 15.43
N PRO A 94 5.48 -15.90 14.64
CA PRO A 94 4.24 -15.79 13.88
C PRO A 94 4.14 -16.91 12.84
N SER A 95 2.92 -17.43 12.65
CA SER A 95 2.59 -18.24 11.48
C SER A 95 2.22 -17.33 10.31
N LEU A 96 2.73 -17.64 9.12
CA LEU A 96 2.52 -16.84 7.90
C LEU A 96 1.74 -17.61 6.83
N LEU A 97 1.14 -18.74 7.20
CA LEU A 97 0.36 -19.60 6.30
C LEU A 97 -0.87 -18.89 5.70
N GLY A 98 -1.32 -17.80 6.32
CA GLY A 98 -2.41 -16.98 5.79
C GLY A 98 -2.00 -15.99 4.69
N ALA A 99 -0.70 -15.86 4.39
CA ALA A 99 -0.24 -15.03 3.27
C ALA A 99 -0.45 -15.76 1.93
N GLY A 100 -0.66 -15.01 0.85
CA GLY A 100 -0.73 -15.57 -0.49
C GLY A 100 0.59 -16.19 -0.95
N ASP A 101 0.51 -17.09 -1.95
CA ASP A 101 1.70 -17.59 -2.67
C ASP A 101 2.55 -16.42 -3.19
N PRO A 102 3.89 -16.42 -3.04
CA PRO A 102 4.73 -15.28 -3.40
C PRO A 102 4.56 -14.80 -4.84
N LYS A 103 4.51 -15.71 -5.83
CA LYS A 103 4.42 -15.33 -7.25
C LYS A 103 3.05 -14.72 -7.56
N ARG A 104 1.98 -15.32 -7.03
CA ARG A 104 0.63 -14.78 -7.20
C ARG A 104 0.47 -13.44 -6.45
N ALA A 105 1.02 -13.33 -5.25
CA ALA A 105 0.96 -12.12 -4.44
C ALA A 105 1.70 -10.97 -5.13
N GLU A 106 2.84 -11.23 -5.78
CA GLU A 106 3.57 -10.25 -6.58
C GLU A 106 2.74 -9.78 -7.79
N ALA A 107 2.13 -10.70 -8.55
CA ALA A 107 1.27 -10.32 -9.67
C ALA A 107 0.07 -9.45 -9.24
N LEU A 108 -0.57 -9.78 -8.12
CA LEU A 108 -1.68 -9.00 -7.56
C LEU A 108 -1.20 -7.64 -7.03
N TYR A 109 -0.02 -7.59 -6.42
CA TYR A 109 0.62 -6.36 -5.98
C TYR A 109 0.88 -5.42 -7.17
N GLU A 110 1.38 -5.92 -8.29
CA GLU A 110 1.58 -5.12 -9.51
C GLU A 110 0.25 -4.58 -10.07
N VAL A 111 -0.83 -5.37 -10.01
CA VAL A 111 -2.18 -4.89 -10.39
C VAL A 111 -2.59 -3.70 -9.51
N PHE A 112 -2.36 -3.80 -8.20
CA PHE A 112 -2.66 -2.73 -7.25
C PHE A 112 -1.86 -1.46 -7.53
N VAL A 113 -0.54 -1.58 -7.71
CA VAL A 113 0.33 -0.43 -8.06
C VAL A 113 -0.10 0.21 -9.38
N ARG A 114 -0.41 -0.60 -10.40
CA ARG A 114 -0.89 -0.12 -11.70
C ARG A 114 -2.20 0.66 -11.57
N SER A 115 -3.13 0.25 -10.72
CA SER A 115 -4.39 0.98 -10.51
C SER A 115 -4.17 2.42 -10.01
N PHE A 116 -3.18 2.65 -9.15
CA PHE A 116 -2.81 4.02 -8.74
C PHE A 116 -2.28 4.84 -9.91
N ARG A 117 -1.41 4.24 -10.75
CA ARG A 117 -0.85 4.90 -11.93
C ARG A 117 -1.94 5.22 -12.98
N GLU A 118 -2.88 4.29 -13.22
CA GLU A 118 -4.03 4.48 -14.12
C GLU A 118 -4.93 5.64 -13.67
N ARG A 119 -5.02 5.89 -12.36
CA ARG A 119 -5.72 7.03 -11.75
C ARG A 119 -4.89 8.32 -11.71
N GLY A 120 -3.69 8.33 -12.29
CA GLY A 120 -2.80 9.49 -12.33
C GLY A 120 -2.08 9.80 -11.02
N ILE A 121 -2.07 8.86 -10.05
CA ILE A 121 -1.34 9.02 -8.80
C ILE A 121 0.13 8.65 -9.01
N ARG A 122 1.04 9.50 -8.54
CA ARG A 122 2.46 9.19 -8.49
C ARG A 122 2.72 8.13 -7.43
N VAL A 123 3.38 7.05 -7.83
CA VAL A 123 3.77 5.91 -6.98
C VAL A 123 5.27 5.73 -7.02
#